data_AF-A0A737LKJ0-F1
#
_entry.id   AF-A0A737LKJ0-F1
#
_cell.length_a   1.000
_cell.length_b   1.000
_cell.length_c   1.000
_cell.angle_alpha   90.00
_cell.angle_beta   90.00
_cell.angle_gamma   90.00
#
_symmetry.space_group_name_H-M   'P 1'
#
loop_
_entity.id
_entity.type
_entity.pdbx_description
1 polymer ?
#
loop_
_entity_poly.entity_id
_entity_poly.type
_entity_poly.pdbx_seq_one_letter_code
_entity_poly.pdbx_strand_id
1 'polypeptide(L)'
;MRKTVAFGFVGTVLDYVGRGSQRWEKWRPTLCLCQQETLVVHRLELLYDARSRGLFETLKQDIASVSPETEVVGVEIAIRNPWDFEE
;
A
#
# COMPACT_ATOMS: atom_id res chain seq x y z
N MET A 1 -9.98 -6.95 -21.91
CA MET A 1 -8.91 -7.50 -21.05
C MET A 1 -9.38 -7.50 -19.61
N ARG A 2 -8.98 -8.48 -18.80
CA ARG A 2 -9.36 -8.56 -17.37
C ARG A 2 -8.45 -7.64 -16.55
N LYS A 3 -9.03 -6.82 -15.67
CA LYS A 3 -8.26 -5.97 -14.74
C LYS A 3 -7.84 -6.78 -13.52
N THR A 4 -6.57 -6.64 -13.12
CA THR A 4 -6.05 -7.25 -11.88
C THR A 4 -6.26 -6.28 -10.72
N VAL A 5 -6.93 -6.73 -9.67
CA VAL A 5 -7.16 -5.96 -8.44
C VAL A 5 -6.50 -6.69 -7.28
N ALA A 6 -5.70 -5.99 -6.49
CA ALA A 6 -5.07 -6.51 -5.29
C ALA A 6 -5.66 -5.84 -4.05
N PHE A 7 -5.78 -6.60 -2.97
CA PHE A 7 -6.27 -6.14 -1.67
C PHE A 7 -5.19 -6.42 -0.62
N GLY A 8 -5.00 -5.48 0.30
CA GLY A 8 -4.06 -5.66 1.40
C GLY A 8 -4.29 -4.66 2.53
N PHE A 9 -3.54 -4.84 3.61
CA PHE A 9 -3.43 -3.85 4.67
C PHE A 9 -2.21 -2.96 4.41
N VAL A 10 -2.27 -1.70 4.82
CA VAL A 10 -1.07 -0.86 4.86
C VAL A 10 -0.03 -1.49 5.78
N GLY A 11 1.13 -1.83 5.24
CA GLY A 11 2.22 -2.47 5.96
C GLY A 11 2.92 -1.53 6.94
N THR A 12 2.35 -1.32 8.13
CA THR A 12 2.86 -0.36 9.13
C THR A 12 4.26 -0.66 9.69
N VAL A 13 4.85 -1.81 9.33
CA VAL A 13 6.19 -2.21 9.75
C VAL A 13 7.20 -1.98 8.62
N LEU A 14 7.06 -2.70 7.50
CA LEU A 14 8.04 -2.67 6.41
C LEU A 14 7.84 -1.49 5.45
N ASP A 15 6.61 -1.02 5.24
CA ASP A 15 6.38 0.17 4.42
C ASP A 15 6.65 1.47 5.18
N TYR A 16 6.73 1.40 6.52
CA TYR A 16 7.06 2.53 7.39
C TYR A 16 8.58 2.68 7.54
N VAL A 17 9.18 3.47 6.64
CA VAL A 17 10.65 3.63 6.57
C VAL A 17 11.14 5.05 6.88
N GLY A 18 10.28 5.89 7.47
CA GLY A 18 10.61 7.26 7.86
C GLY A 18 10.54 8.25 6.69
N ARG A 19 11.12 9.44 6.87
CA ARG A 19 11.10 10.53 5.86
C ARG A 19 12.39 10.55 5.05
N GLY A 20 12.30 10.97 3.78
CA GLY A 20 13.46 11.22 2.91
C GLY A 20 13.71 10.13 1.87
N SER A 21 14.84 10.22 1.17
CA SER A 21 15.22 9.34 0.05
C SER A 21 15.57 7.91 0.49
N GLN A 22 16.00 7.70 1.74
CA GLN A 22 16.37 6.38 2.28
C GLN A 22 15.22 5.35 2.20
N ARG A 23 13.97 5.80 2.05
CA ARG A 23 12.82 4.90 1.85
C ARG A 23 12.92 4.03 0.60
N TRP A 24 13.68 4.47 -0.41
CA TRP A 24 13.89 3.72 -1.66
C TRP A 24 14.93 2.61 -1.53
N GLU A 25 15.75 2.63 -0.47
CA GLU A 25 16.78 1.62 -0.21
C GLU A 25 16.26 0.43 0.61
N LYS A 26 15.03 0.53 1.12
CA LYS A 26 14.39 -0.48 1.96
C LYS A 26 13.38 -1.28 1.16
N TRP A 27 13.24 -2.56 1.50
CA TRP A 27 12.19 -3.38 0.93
C TRP A 27 10.82 -3.00 1.49
N ARG A 28 9.90 -2.60 0.60
CA ARG A 28 8.55 -2.11 0.90
C ARG A 28 7.53 -2.96 0.14
N PRO A 29 6.94 -4.01 0.76
CA PRO A 29 6.18 -5.03 0.06
C PRO A 29 5.02 -4.47 -0.78
N THR A 30 4.29 -3.49 -0.25
CA THR A 30 3.14 -2.88 -0.93
C THR A 30 3.56 -2.14 -2.19
N LEU A 31 4.69 -1.42 -2.13
CA LEU A 31 5.25 -0.71 -3.27
C LEU A 31 5.87 -1.68 -4.29
N CYS A 32 6.62 -2.68 -3.84
CA CYS A 32 7.28 -3.66 -4.70
C CYS A 32 6.27 -4.54 -5.46
N LEU A 33 5.06 -4.76 -4.93
CA LEU A 33 3.97 -5.42 -5.65
C LEU A 33 3.60 -4.66 -6.94
N CYS A 34 3.58 -3.33 -6.90
CA CYS A 34 3.30 -2.49 -8.06
C CYS A 34 4.50 -2.31 -8.99
N GLN A 35 5.68 -2.81 -8.63
CA GLN A 35 6.90 -2.75 -9.47
C GLN A 35 7.14 -4.03 -10.28
N GLN A 36 6.23 -5.01 -10.23
CA GLN A 36 6.42 -6.30 -10.88
C GLN A 36 6.27 -6.19 -12.41
N GLU A 37 7.36 -6.43 -13.15
CA GLU A 37 7.39 -6.33 -14.62
C GLU A 37 6.39 -7.26 -15.33
N THR A 38 6.08 -8.40 -14.73
CA THR A 38 5.21 -9.43 -15.32
C THR A 38 3.76 -9.39 -14.82
N LEU A 39 3.44 -8.48 -13.89
CA LEU A 39 2.12 -8.36 -13.29
C LEU A 39 1.71 -6.89 -13.13
N VAL A 40 0.85 -6.41 -14.03
CA VAL A 40 0.25 -5.09 -13.92
C VAL A 40 -0.95 -5.14 -12.96
N VAL A 41 -0.77 -4.57 -11.77
CA VAL A 41 -1.87 -4.31 -10.83
C VAL A 41 -2.60 -3.07 -11.32
N HIS A 42 -3.88 -3.20 -11.66
CA HIS A 42 -4.66 -2.06 -12.18
C HIS A 42 -5.29 -1.25 -11.06
N ARG A 43 -5.58 -1.90 -9.93
CA ARG A 43 -6.12 -1.27 -8.73
C ARG A 43 -5.60 -1.97 -7.48
N LEU A 44 -5.17 -1.17 -6.51
CA LEU A 44 -4.71 -1.63 -5.21
C LEU A 44 -5.59 -1.01 -4.12
N GLU A 45 -6.31 -1.86 -3.40
CA GLU A 45 -7.16 -1.51 -2.28
C GLU A 45 -6.39 -1.73 -0.97
N LEU A 46 -6.17 -0.66 -0.22
CA LEU A 46 -5.42 -0.70 1.03
C LEU A 46 -6.32 -0.36 2.21
N LEU A 47 -6.49 -1.35 3.08
CA LEU A 47 -7.13 -1.21 4.38
C LEU A 47 -6.14 -0.57 5.36
N TYR A 48 -6.58 0.44 6.10
CA TYR A 48 -5.76 1.06 7.14
C TYR A 48 -6.59 1.69 8.25
N ASP A 49 -5.99 1.78 9.44
CA ASP A 49 -6.54 2.54 10.56
C ASP A 49 -6.24 4.04 10.40
N ALA A 50 -7.11 4.91 10.94
CA ALA A 50 -6.96 6.36 10.87
C ALA A 50 -5.55 6.85 11.28
N ARG A 51 -4.89 6.19 12.23
CA ARG A 51 -3.51 6.52 12.65
C ARG A 51 -2.45 6.32 11.56
N SER A 52 -2.75 5.48 10.56
CA SER A 52 -1.87 5.12 9.45
C SER A 52 -2.16 5.91 8.17
N ARG A 53 -3.10 6.87 8.19
CA ARG A 53 -3.47 7.69 7.02
C ARG A 53 -2.27 8.37 6.36
N GLY A 54 -1.34 8.92 7.15
CA GLY A 54 -0.13 9.56 6.60
C GLY A 54 0.79 8.59 5.85
N LEU A 55 0.89 7.33 6.31
CA LEU A 55 1.65 6.29 5.63
C LEU A 55 0.95 5.87 4.33
N PHE A 56 -0.38 5.73 4.35
CA PHE A 56 -1.17 5.46 3.14
C PHE A 56 -0.95 6.52 2.06
N GLU A 57 -1.05 7.81 2.39
CA GLU A 57 -0.84 8.89 1.41
C GLU A 57 0.57 8.86 0.82
N THR A 58 1.58 8.56 1.65
CA THR A 58 2.96 8.43 1.18
C THR A 58 3.11 7.23 0.23
N LEU A 59 2.52 6.08 0.57
CA LEU A 59 2.52 4.90 -0.30
C LEU A 59 1.83 5.19 -1.63
N LYS A 60 0.67 5.85 -1.62
CA LYS A 60 -0.06 6.24 -2.82
C LYS A 60 0.77 7.11 -3.75
N GLN A 61 1.48 8.11 -3.21
CA GLN A 61 2.37 8.96 -3.98
C GLN A 61 3.56 8.21 -4.55
N ASP A 62 4.21 7.38 -3.74
CA ASP A 62 5.37 6.61 -4.19
C ASP A 62 4.98 5.56 -5.25
N ILE A 63 3.83 4.89 -5.11
CA ILE A 63 3.31 3.94 -6.11
C ILE A 63 3.01 4.65 -7.43
N ALA A 64 2.38 5.83 -7.39
CA ALA A 64 2.10 6.61 -8.61
C ALA A 64 3.39 7.00 -9.38
N SER A 65 4.53 7.07 -8.70
CA SER A 65 5.83 7.34 -9.36
C SER A 65 6.45 6.12 -10.04
N VAL A 66 6.10 4.90 -9.63
CA VAL A 66 6.68 3.64 -10.17
C VAL A 66 5.71 2.84 -11.03
N SER A 67 4.40 3.01 -10.82
CA SER A 67 3.32 2.46 -11.64
C SER A 67 2.19 3.49 -11.75
N PRO A 68 2.32 4.47 -12.67
CA PRO A 68 1.33 5.52 -12.90
C PRO A 68 -0.06 4.98 -13.32
N GLU A 69 -0.11 3.77 -13.86
CA GLU A 69 -1.32 3.07 -14.28
C GLU A 69 -2.08 2.38 -13.12
N THR A 70 -1.45 2.21 -11.95
CA THR A 70 -2.10 1.62 -10.77
C THR A 70 -2.99 2.65 -10.08
N GLU A 71 -4.29 2.36 -9.98
CA GLU A 71 -5.21 3.10 -9.11
C GLU A 71 -5.06 2.65 -7.65
N VAL A 72 -4.59 3.53 -6.76
CA VAL A 72 -4.50 3.21 -5.32
C VAL A 72 -5.68 3.83 -4.55
N VAL A 73 -6.48 2.95 -3.94
CA VAL A 73 -7.68 3.31 -3.17
C VAL A 73 -7.45 2.96 -1.70
N GLY A 74 -7.85 3.89 -0.85
CA GLY A 74 -7.73 3.77 0.59
C GLY A 74 -9.07 3.45 1.21
N VAL A 75 -9.10 2.42 2.05
CA VAL A 75 -10.28 2.01 2.82
C VAL A 75 -9.95 2.16 4.30
N GLU A 76 -10.35 3.29 4.87
CA GLU A 76 -10.17 3.53 6.31
C GLU A 76 -11.14 2.65 7.11
N ILE A 77 -10.61 1.84 8.01
CA ILE A 77 -11.36 0.94 8.89
C ILE A 77 -10.89 1.12 10.33
N ALA A 78 -11.78 0.87 11.30
CA ALA A 78 -11.41 0.89 12.71
C ALA A 78 -10.83 -0.47 13.09
N ILE A 79 -9.52 -0.55 13.30
CA ILE A 79 -8.84 -1.80 13.70
C ILE A 79 -8.48 -1.67 15.18
N ARG A 80 -9.28 -2.24 16.09
CA ARG A 80 -8.94 -2.20 17.52
C ARG A 80 -7.96 -3.30 17.87
N ASN A 81 -8.24 -4.53 17.43
CA ASN A 81 -7.32 -5.65 17.56
C ASN A 81 -7.04 -6.29 16.19
N PRO A 82 -5.84 -6.11 15.61
CA PRO A 82 -5.50 -6.68 14.30
C PRO A 82 -5.44 -8.23 14.30
N TRP A 83 -5.56 -8.87 15.46
CA TRP A 83 -5.57 -10.32 15.63
C TRP A 83 -6.94 -10.87 16.03
N ASP A 84 -7.95 -10.01 16.13
CA ASP A 84 -9.33 -10.42 16.25
C ASP A 84 -9.97 -10.34 14.87
N PHE A 85 -10.15 -11.50 14.23
CA PHE A 85 -10.72 -11.58 12.88
C PHE A 85 -12.25 -11.54 12.87
N GLU A 86 -12.90 -11.59 14.04
CA GLU A 86 -14.36 -11.50 14.17
C GLU A 86 -14.86 -10.06 14.36
N GLU A 87 -13.93 -9.10 14.56
CA GLU A 87 -14.23 -7.66 14.74
C GLU A 87 -14.69 -6.95 13.44
#